data_AF-A0A9X4ALE8-F1
#
_entry.id   AF-A0A9X4ALE8-F1
#
_cell.length_a   1.000
_cell.length_b   1.000
_cell.length_c   1.000
_cell.angle_alpha   90.00
_cell.angle_beta   90.00
_cell.angle_gamma   90.00
#
_symmetry.space_group_name_H-M   'P 1'
#
loop_
_entity.id
_entity.type
_entity.pdbx_description
1 polymer ?
#
loop_
_entity_poly.entity_id
_entity_poly.type
_entity_poly.pdbx_seq_one_letter_code
_entity_poly.pdbx_strand_id
1 'polypeptide(L)'
;MSESLRAMFLILLFAGIMSMQYNMDADKTATRQVKNALELAVHDAALALDESQLSQGKIVFDQVQAMENLKKSLEDNLELSSGMGYVYTPTADSFYQDDFYLEHIEFVDDSNRTFPSVYYNPDYAIIDTLNGPSVIAVLSTTSPRYFAGDGITIRRTVVYEYFE
;
A
#
# COMPACT_ATOMS: atom_id res chain seq x y z
N MET A 1 -4.66 -13.80 -50.78
CA MET A 1 -3.68 -13.44 -49.73
C MET A 1 -2.83 -14.67 -49.46
N SER A 2 -1.51 -14.56 -49.53
CA SER A 2 -0.61 -15.69 -49.28
C SER A 2 -0.77 -16.18 -47.84
N GLU A 3 -0.67 -17.48 -47.61
CA GLU A 3 -0.71 -18.09 -46.27
C GLU A 3 0.28 -17.42 -45.29
N SER A 4 1.42 -16.94 -45.80
CA SER A 4 2.39 -16.14 -45.05
C SER A 4 1.80 -14.84 -44.47
N LEU A 5 0.94 -14.13 -45.20
CA LEU A 5 0.33 -12.89 -44.72
C LEU A 5 -0.70 -13.17 -43.61
N ARG A 6 -1.44 -14.27 -43.72
CA ARG A 6 -2.38 -14.71 -42.68
C ARG A 6 -1.65 -15.10 -41.40
N ALA A 7 -0.56 -15.87 -41.53
CA ALA A 7 0.27 -16.25 -40.40
C ALA A 7 0.90 -15.02 -39.70
N MET A 8 1.46 -14.08 -40.48
CA MET A 8 1.99 -12.83 -39.93
C MET A 8 0.92 -12.02 -39.19
N PHE A 9 -0.28 -11.90 -39.77
CA PHE A 9 -1.39 -11.21 -39.11
C PHE A 9 -1.78 -11.87 -37.79
N LEU A 10 -1.90 -13.20 -37.75
CA LEU A 10 -2.23 -13.94 -36.54
C LEU A 10 -1.16 -13.81 -35.45
N ILE A 11 0.12 -13.81 -35.83
CA ILE A 11 1.24 -13.62 -34.90
C ILE A 11 1.19 -12.22 -34.28
N LEU A 12 0.95 -11.18 -35.09
CA LEU A 12 0.85 -9.80 -34.61
C LEU A 12 -0.37 -9.62 -33.69
N LEU A 13 -1.51 -10.21 -34.06
CA LEU A 13 -2.72 -10.17 -33.24
C LEU A 13 -2.50 -10.90 -31.90
N PHE A 14 -1.86 -12.06 -31.93
CA PHE A 14 -1.51 -12.80 -30.72
C PHE A 14 -0.54 -11.99 -29.84
N ALA A 15 0.52 -11.43 -30.41
CA ALA A 15 1.48 -10.62 -29.67
C ALA A 15 0.81 -9.39 -29.01
N GLY A 16 -0.11 -8.73 -29.72
CA GLY A 16 -0.88 -7.61 -29.17
C GLY A 16 -1.77 -8.01 -27.99
N ILE A 17 -2.51 -9.12 -28.12
CA ILE A 17 -3.37 -9.64 -27.03
C ILE A 17 -2.52 -10.03 -25.82
N MET A 18 -1.41 -10.75 -26.05
CA MET A 18 -0.53 -11.19 -24.96
C MET A 18 0.08 -9.99 -24.23
N SER A 19 0.56 -8.98 -24.97
CA SER A 19 1.09 -7.74 -24.38
C SER A 19 0.07 -7.05 -23.47
N MET A 20 -1.19 -6.95 -23.90
CA MET A 20 -2.27 -6.40 -23.09
C MET A 20 -2.55 -7.25 -21.86
N GLN A 21 -2.60 -8.58 -22.00
CA GLN A 21 -2.84 -9.51 -20.90
C GLN A 21 -1.75 -9.40 -19.81
N TYR A 22 -0.48 -9.35 -20.20
CA TYR A 22 0.63 -9.17 -19.26
C TYR A 22 0.54 -7.86 -18.48
N ASN A 23 0.23 -6.74 -19.15
CA ASN A 23 0.05 -5.45 -18.48
C ASN A 23 -1.13 -5.50 -17.49
N MET A 24 -2.25 -6.13 -17.85
CA MET A 24 -3.41 -6.27 -16.96
C MET A 24 -3.10 -7.15 -15.74
N ASP A 25 -2.33 -8.22 -15.92
CA ASP A 25 -1.94 -9.11 -14.82
C ASP A 25 -0.92 -8.44 -13.89
N ALA A 26 -0.02 -7.61 -14.44
CA ALA A 26 0.87 -6.76 -13.66
C ALA A 26 0.08 -5.75 -12.82
N ASP A 27 -0.87 -5.01 -13.42
CA ASP A 27 -1.72 -4.03 -12.73
C ASP A 27 -2.52 -4.66 -11.57
N LYS A 28 -3.09 -5.86 -11.78
CA LYS A 28 -3.80 -6.61 -10.73
C LYS A 28 -2.87 -7.06 -9.61
N THR A 29 -1.71 -7.61 -9.99
CA THR A 29 -0.72 -8.11 -9.02
C THR A 29 -0.19 -6.98 -8.17
N ALA A 30 0.21 -5.87 -8.80
CA ALA A 30 0.65 -4.65 -8.15
C ALA A 30 -0.38 -4.15 -7.14
N THR A 31 -1.64 -3.99 -7.58
CA THR A 31 -2.73 -3.54 -6.72
C THR A 31 -2.90 -4.39 -5.48
N ARG A 32 -2.84 -5.72 -5.63
CA ARG A 32 -3.02 -6.67 -4.52
C ARG A 32 -1.83 -6.65 -3.58
N GLN A 33 -0.61 -6.66 -4.10
CA GLN A 33 0.62 -6.62 -3.31
C GLN A 33 0.71 -5.33 -2.49
N VAL A 34 0.45 -4.16 -3.10
CA VAL A 34 0.44 -2.87 -2.37
C VAL A 34 -0.57 -2.91 -1.23
N LYS A 35 -1.79 -3.39 -1.48
CA LYS A 35 -2.82 -3.48 -0.44
C LYS A 35 -2.38 -4.40 0.70
N ASN A 36 -1.94 -5.61 0.39
CA ASN A 36 -1.55 -6.59 1.40
C ASN A 36 -0.34 -6.14 2.22
N ALA A 37 0.67 -5.55 1.56
CA ALA A 37 1.85 -5.03 2.24
C ALA A 37 1.48 -3.86 3.16
N LEU A 38 0.58 -2.97 2.73
CA LEU A 38 0.10 -1.89 3.57
C LEU A 38 -0.72 -2.41 4.77
N GLU A 39 -1.55 -3.44 4.58
CA GLU A 39 -2.28 -4.08 5.68
C GLU A 39 -1.33 -4.66 6.73
N LEU A 40 -0.28 -5.38 6.31
CA LEU A 40 0.74 -5.91 7.21
C LEU A 40 1.52 -4.78 7.90
N ALA A 41 1.92 -3.75 7.16
CA ALA A 41 2.71 -2.66 7.70
C ALA A 41 1.95 -1.83 8.74
N VAL A 42 0.66 -1.56 8.49
CA VAL A 42 -0.21 -0.86 9.45
C VAL A 42 -0.50 -1.74 10.67
N HIS A 43 -0.70 -3.04 10.47
CA HIS A 43 -0.82 -4.00 11.57
C HIS A 43 0.44 -3.97 12.46
N ASP A 44 1.63 -4.07 11.88
CA ASP A 44 2.89 -4.07 12.63
C ASP A 44 3.17 -2.72 13.32
N ALA A 45 2.71 -1.63 12.73
CA ALA A 45 2.70 -0.31 13.35
C ALA A 45 1.80 -0.27 14.60
N ALA A 46 0.60 -0.87 14.51
CA ALA A 46 -0.35 -0.90 15.62
C ALA A 46 0.13 -1.75 16.82
N LEU A 47 1.09 -2.65 16.62
CA LEU A 47 1.71 -3.42 17.70
C LEU A 47 2.68 -2.60 18.55
N ALA A 48 3.12 -1.43 18.09
CA ALA A 48 3.99 -0.55 18.84
C ALA A 48 3.19 0.29 19.83
N LEU A 49 2.97 -0.27 21.02
CA LEU A 49 2.24 0.38 22.12
C LEU A 49 3.19 1.01 23.14
N ASP A 50 2.78 2.14 23.71
CA ASP A 50 3.44 2.70 24.90
C ASP A 50 3.12 1.83 26.12
N GLU A 51 4.11 1.04 26.55
CA GLU A 51 4.00 0.13 27.71
C GLU A 51 3.56 0.85 28.99
N SER A 52 3.91 2.14 29.15
CA SER A 52 3.55 2.92 30.33
C SER A 52 2.05 3.25 30.36
N GLN A 53 1.45 3.51 29.20
CA GLN A 53 0.01 3.75 29.04
C GLN A 53 -0.77 2.44 29.07
N LEU A 54 -0.21 1.39 28.46
CA LEU A 54 -0.82 0.06 28.45
C LEU A 54 -1.01 -0.49 29.87
N SER A 55 -0.03 -0.28 30.76
CA SER A 55 -0.13 -0.66 32.18
C SER A 55 -1.26 0.07 32.93
N GLN A 56 -1.75 1.19 32.39
CA GLN A 56 -2.86 1.98 32.93
C GLN A 56 -4.19 1.64 32.25
N GLY A 57 -4.22 0.62 31.37
CA GLY A 57 -5.40 0.22 30.60
C GLY A 57 -5.76 1.18 29.47
N LYS A 58 -4.78 1.95 28.97
CA LYS A 58 -4.94 2.83 27.80
C LYS A 58 -4.11 2.31 26.65
N ILE A 59 -4.70 2.29 25.48
CA ILE A 59 -4.01 1.89 24.25
C ILE A 59 -3.57 3.18 23.57
N VAL A 60 -2.26 3.43 23.61
CA VAL A 60 -1.61 4.59 23.00
C VAL A 60 -0.43 4.07 22.19
N PHE A 61 -0.30 4.52 20.94
CA PHE A 61 0.76 4.04 20.05
C PHE A 61 2.06 4.82 20.32
N ASP A 62 3.18 4.09 20.44
CA ASP A 62 4.51 4.70 20.33
C ASP A 62 4.75 5.03 18.86
N GLN A 63 4.48 6.27 18.46
CA GLN A 63 4.56 6.70 17.06
C GLN A 63 5.97 6.53 16.47
N VAL A 64 7.03 6.61 17.27
CA VAL A 64 8.40 6.44 16.77
C VAL A 64 8.63 4.98 16.40
N GLN A 65 8.30 4.07 17.32
CA GLN A 65 8.43 2.64 17.08
C GLN A 65 7.44 2.13 16.03
N ALA A 66 6.21 2.67 16.01
CA ALA A 66 5.18 2.33 15.04
C ALA A 66 5.61 2.70 13.61
N MET A 67 6.21 3.89 13.43
CA MET A 67 6.74 4.30 12.14
C MET A 67 7.91 3.43 11.67
N GLU A 68 8.80 3.02 12.57
CA GLU A 68 9.91 2.13 12.24
C GLU A 68 9.41 0.73 11.85
N ASN A 69 8.43 0.19 12.58
CA ASN A 69 7.79 -1.08 12.24
C ASN A 69 7.11 -1.00 10.88
N LEU A 70 6.31 0.05 10.63
CA LEU A 70 5.63 0.26 9.35
C LEU A 70 6.63 0.31 8.19
N LYS A 71 7.69 1.09 8.35
CA LYS A 71 8.75 1.22 7.36
C LYS A 71 9.39 -0.13 7.06
N LYS A 72 9.81 -0.85 8.10
CA LYS A 72 10.45 -2.17 7.94
C LYS A 72 9.53 -3.14 7.22
N SER A 73 8.26 -3.19 7.59
CA SER A 73 7.29 -4.07 6.94
C SER A 73 7.06 -3.69 5.48
N LEU A 74 7.06 -2.41 5.12
CA LEU A 74 7.00 -2.00 3.70
C LEU A 74 8.26 -2.39 2.93
N GLU A 75 9.44 -2.18 3.51
CA GLU A 75 10.73 -2.56 2.91
C GLU A 75 10.79 -4.08 2.65
N ASP A 76 10.42 -4.88 3.64
CA ASP A 76 10.47 -6.34 3.58
C ASP A 76 9.44 -6.93 2.61
N ASN A 77 8.23 -6.37 2.51
CA ASN A 77 7.14 -6.94 1.70
C ASN A 77 7.10 -6.45 0.25
N LEU A 78 7.64 -5.26 -0.04
CA LEU A 78 7.62 -4.65 -1.38
C LEU A 78 9.04 -4.50 -1.97
N GLU A 79 10.06 -4.98 -1.27
CA GLU A 79 11.47 -4.88 -1.66
C GLU A 79 11.88 -3.42 -1.91
N LEU A 80 11.55 -2.56 -0.96
CA LEU A 80 11.79 -1.12 -1.02
C LEU A 80 12.96 -0.73 -0.11
N SER A 81 13.51 0.44 -0.37
CA SER A 81 14.43 1.14 0.52
C SER A 81 13.80 2.47 0.92
N SER A 82 13.68 2.72 2.21
CA SER A 82 13.22 4.01 2.70
C SER A 82 14.21 5.12 2.35
N GLY A 83 13.67 6.17 1.74
CA GLY A 83 14.37 7.42 1.52
C GLY A 83 14.22 8.39 2.69
N MET A 84 14.48 9.67 2.42
CA MET A 84 14.13 10.73 3.37
C MET A 84 12.62 10.97 3.38
N GLY A 85 12.04 11.09 4.58
CA GLY A 85 10.62 11.39 4.75
C GLY A 85 9.73 10.19 4.46
N TYR A 86 8.65 10.42 3.71
CA TYR A 86 7.59 9.45 3.42
C TYR A 86 7.70 8.84 2.02
N VAL A 87 8.93 8.78 1.48
CA VAL A 87 9.23 8.26 0.14
C VAL A 87 10.01 6.95 0.27
N TYR A 88 9.58 5.93 -0.48
CA TYR A 88 10.22 4.62 -0.52
C TYR A 88 10.57 4.28 -1.97
N THR A 89 11.84 3.98 -2.21
CA THR A 89 12.35 3.70 -3.55
C THR A 89 12.48 2.19 -3.74
N PRO A 90 11.93 1.61 -4.82
CA PRO A 90 12.13 0.21 -5.13
C PRO A 90 13.61 -0.15 -5.24
N THR A 91 13.98 -1.29 -4.67
CA THR A 91 15.32 -1.86 -4.88
C THR A 91 15.46 -2.46 -6.28
N ALA A 92 16.69 -2.80 -6.68
CA ALA A 92 16.94 -3.38 -8.01
C ALA A 92 16.23 -4.72 -8.26
N ASP A 93 15.89 -5.45 -7.20
CA ASP A 93 15.20 -6.74 -7.27
C ASP A 93 13.66 -6.57 -7.25
N SER A 94 13.16 -5.37 -6.92
CA SER A 94 11.73 -5.09 -6.76
C SER A 94 10.96 -5.28 -8.07
N PHE A 95 9.72 -5.73 -7.91
CA PHE A 95 8.73 -5.74 -8.99
C PHE A 95 8.36 -4.32 -9.48
N TYR A 96 8.49 -3.31 -8.62
CA TYR A 96 8.08 -1.93 -8.89
C TYR A 96 9.25 -1.10 -9.46
N GLN A 97 8.91 -0.10 -10.28
CA GLN A 97 9.90 0.78 -10.93
C GLN A 97 9.83 2.22 -10.45
N ASP A 98 8.65 2.64 -9.99
CA ASP A 98 8.40 3.99 -9.51
C ASP A 98 8.36 4.05 -7.99
N ASP A 99 8.72 5.21 -7.45
CA ASP A 99 8.71 5.46 -6.01
C ASP A 99 7.30 5.31 -5.41
N PHE A 100 7.29 4.93 -4.13
CA PHE A 100 6.12 4.90 -3.29
C PHE A 100 6.07 6.13 -2.40
N TYR A 101 4.86 6.63 -2.19
CA TYR A 101 4.58 7.80 -1.36
C TYR A 101 3.58 7.41 -0.27
N LEU A 102 4.01 7.48 0.99
CA LEU A 102 3.08 7.41 2.12
C LEU A 102 2.42 8.79 2.25
N GLU A 103 1.31 8.95 1.54
CA GLU A 103 0.58 10.22 1.41
C GLU A 103 -0.11 10.62 2.72
N HIS A 104 -0.53 9.64 3.53
CA HIS A 104 -1.17 9.88 4.81
C HIS A 104 -0.78 8.79 5.81
N ILE A 105 -0.54 9.21 7.04
CA ILE A 105 -0.51 8.32 8.20
C ILE A 105 -1.07 9.04 9.41
N GLU A 106 -1.99 8.39 10.11
CA GLU A 106 -2.62 8.92 11.31
C GLU A 106 -2.81 7.82 12.36
N PHE A 107 -2.43 8.15 13.58
CA PHE A 107 -2.59 7.31 14.76
C PHE A 107 -3.76 7.88 15.57
N VAL A 108 -4.86 7.13 15.65
CA VAL A 108 -6.05 7.51 16.43
C VAL A 108 -6.10 6.59 17.65
N ASP A 109 -6.01 7.13 18.85
CA ASP A 109 -5.86 6.32 20.07
C ASP A 109 -6.52 6.98 21.29
N ASP A 110 -6.41 6.35 22.46
CA ASP A 110 -7.04 6.83 23.70
C ASP A 110 -6.47 8.17 24.20
N SER A 111 -5.35 8.63 23.65
CA SER A 111 -4.77 9.94 23.99
C SER A 111 -5.46 11.09 23.24
N ASN A 112 -6.03 10.81 22.08
CA ASN A 112 -6.52 11.84 21.15
C ASN A 112 -8.01 11.74 20.82
N ARG A 113 -8.63 10.57 21.00
CA ARG A 113 -10.06 10.35 20.77
C ARG A 113 -10.68 9.41 21.79
N THR A 114 -12.01 9.43 21.82
CA THR A 114 -12.83 8.46 22.56
C THR A 114 -13.62 7.64 21.56
N PHE A 115 -13.70 6.33 21.78
CA PHE A 115 -14.36 5.40 20.87
C PHE A 115 -15.74 4.96 21.39
N PRO A 116 -16.70 4.66 20.51
CA PRO A 116 -16.61 4.70 19.04
C PRO A 116 -16.65 6.13 18.48
N SER A 117 -15.96 6.38 17.35
CA SER A 117 -15.96 7.69 16.68
C SER A 117 -15.98 7.56 15.15
N VAL A 118 -16.61 8.50 14.46
CA VAL A 118 -16.57 8.55 12.99
C VAL A 118 -15.28 9.22 12.55
N TYR A 119 -14.48 8.51 11.76
CA TYR A 119 -13.33 9.05 11.07
C TYR A 119 -13.73 9.50 9.67
N TYR A 120 -13.34 10.73 9.33
CA TYR A 120 -13.61 11.33 8.04
C TYR A 120 -12.35 12.04 7.53
N ASN A 121 -11.89 11.65 6.34
CA ASN A 121 -10.81 12.33 5.65
C ASN A 121 -11.26 12.63 4.20
N PRO A 122 -11.55 13.90 3.87
CA PRO A 122 -12.07 14.27 2.55
C PRO A 122 -11.01 14.15 1.44
N ASP A 123 -9.73 14.34 1.74
CA ASP A 123 -8.64 14.35 0.75
C ASP A 123 -8.45 12.95 0.13
N TYR A 124 -8.73 11.91 0.91
CA TYR A 124 -8.63 10.52 0.50
C TYR A 124 -9.98 9.80 0.44
N ALA A 125 -11.10 10.52 0.57
CA ALA A 125 -12.46 10.00 0.59
C ALA A 125 -12.68 8.84 1.58
N ILE A 126 -12.06 8.93 2.75
CA ILE A 126 -12.16 7.90 3.80
C ILE A 126 -13.32 8.26 4.73
N ILE A 127 -14.25 7.32 4.90
CA ILE A 127 -15.32 7.41 5.89
C ILE A 127 -15.39 6.06 6.58
N ASP A 128 -15.09 6.03 7.88
CA ASP A 128 -15.16 4.80 8.67
C ASP A 128 -15.62 5.08 10.10
N THR A 129 -16.16 4.06 10.77
CA THR A 129 -16.54 4.15 12.19
C THR A 129 -15.54 3.36 13.02
N LEU A 130 -14.65 4.09 13.68
CA LEU A 130 -13.60 3.51 14.52
C LEU A 130 -14.20 3.06 15.84
N ASN A 131 -14.14 1.76 16.15
CA ASN A 131 -14.63 1.22 17.41
C ASN A 131 -13.56 1.15 18.51
N GLY A 132 -12.30 1.34 18.12
CA GLY A 132 -11.15 1.38 19.02
C GLY A 132 -9.97 2.12 18.40
N PRO A 133 -8.83 2.16 19.11
CA PRO A 133 -7.57 2.71 18.61
C PRO A 133 -7.24 2.16 17.23
N SER A 134 -6.83 3.01 16.30
CA SER A 134 -6.62 2.63 14.92
C SER A 134 -5.42 3.35 14.30
N VAL A 135 -4.77 2.66 13.37
CA VAL A 135 -3.75 3.23 12.49
C VAL A 135 -4.30 3.31 11.08
N ILE A 136 -4.19 4.49 10.47
CA ILE A 136 -4.75 4.80 9.16
C ILE A 136 -3.61 5.20 8.26
N ALA A 137 -3.47 4.54 7.11
CA ALA A 137 -2.40 4.84 6.17
C ALA A 137 -2.91 4.87 4.73
N VAL A 138 -2.33 5.76 3.93
CA VAL A 138 -2.56 5.87 2.49
C VAL A 138 -1.22 5.80 1.77
N LEU A 139 -1.07 4.79 0.92
CA LEU A 139 0.13 4.57 0.12
C LEU A 139 -0.22 4.68 -1.36
N SER A 140 0.62 5.38 -2.12
CA SER A 140 0.49 5.47 -3.57
C SER A 140 1.77 5.13 -4.30
N THR A 141 1.62 4.61 -5.51
CA THR A 141 2.70 4.30 -6.46
C THR A 141 2.12 4.19 -7.87
N THR A 142 2.97 3.90 -8.86
CA THR A 142 2.55 3.58 -10.22
C THR A 142 2.77 2.10 -10.49
N SER A 143 1.81 1.47 -11.19
CA SER A 143 1.91 0.07 -11.58
C SER A 143 3.05 -0.15 -12.57
N PRO A 144 3.91 -1.17 -12.38
CA PRO A 144 4.93 -1.52 -13.35
C PRO A 144 4.30 -2.14 -14.60
N ARG A 145 4.60 -1.57 -15.77
CA ARG A 145 4.18 -2.12 -17.07
C ARG A 145 5.38 -2.61 -17.86
N TYR A 146 5.26 -3.80 -18.43
CA TYR A 146 6.32 -4.43 -19.22
C TYR A 146 6.24 -4.08 -20.72
N PHE A 147 5.07 -3.63 -21.18
CA PHE A 147 4.83 -3.24 -22.56
C PHE A 147 4.20 -1.84 -22.64
N ALA A 148 4.27 -1.22 -23.81
CA ALA A 148 3.91 0.18 -24.06
C ALA A 148 2.65 0.70 -23.32
N GLY A 149 2.76 1.93 -22.82
CA GLY A 149 1.72 2.67 -22.10
C GLY A 149 2.17 3.07 -20.70
N ASP A 150 1.68 4.21 -20.21
CA ASP A 150 1.96 4.65 -18.84
C ASP A 150 1.29 3.72 -17.83
N GLY A 151 1.94 3.48 -16.69
CA GLY A 151 1.36 2.73 -15.58
C GLY A 151 0.12 3.43 -15.01
N ILE A 152 -0.73 2.69 -14.32
CA ILE A 152 -1.84 3.29 -13.56
C ILE A 152 -1.34 3.71 -12.18
N THR A 153 -1.79 4.86 -11.69
CA THR A 153 -1.59 5.24 -10.29
C THR A 153 -2.40 4.31 -9.41
N ILE A 154 -1.72 3.57 -8.53
CA ILE A 154 -2.31 2.73 -7.51
C ILE A 154 -2.28 3.54 -6.22
N ARG A 155 -3.45 3.80 -5.65
CA ARG A 155 -3.61 4.36 -4.31
C ARG A 155 -4.39 3.39 -3.44
N ARG A 156 -3.86 3.04 -2.28
CA ARG A 156 -4.50 2.14 -1.32
C ARG A 156 -4.55 2.78 0.04
N THR A 157 -5.72 2.65 0.66
CA THR A 157 -6.00 3.08 2.02
C THR A 157 -6.23 1.85 2.87
N VAL A 158 -5.64 1.83 4.05
CA VAL A 158 -5.89 0.83 5.09
C VAL A 158 -6.23 1.57 6.38
N VAL A 159 -7.31 1.10 7.02
CA VAL A 159 -7.67 1.44 8.39
C VAL A 159 -7.56 0.14 9.17
N TYR A 160 -6.68 0.10 10.16
CA TYR A 160 -6.53 -1.06 11.04
C TYR A 160 -6.94 -0.65 12.45
N GLU A 161 -7.96 -1.29 13.00
CA GLU A 161 -8.35 -1.14 14.39
C GLU A 161 -7.59 -2.16 15.24
N TYR A 162 -6.98 -1.71 16.34
CA TYR A 162 -6.37 -2.57 17.33
C TYR A 162 -7.49 -3.21 18.18
N PHE A 163 -7.55 -4.54 18.16
CA PHE A 163 -8.45 -5.32 19.00
C PHE A 163 -7.63 -6.08 20.04
N GLU A 164 -8.01 -5.97 21.32
CA GLU A 164 -7.50 -6.85 22.39
C GLU A 164 -7.96 -8.31 22.24
#